data_AF-A0A251RIR2-F1
#
_entry.id   AF-A0A251RIR2-F1
#
_cell.length_a   1.000
_cell.length_b   1.000
_cell.length_c   1.000
_cell.angle_alpha   90.00
_cell.angle_beta   90.00
_cell.angle_gamma   90.00
#
_symmetry.space_group_name_H-M   'P 1'
#
loop_
_entity.id
_entity.type
_entity.pdbx_description
1 polymer ?
#
loop_
_entity_poly.entity_id
_entity_poly.type
_entity_poly.pdbx_seq_one_letter_code
_entity_poly.pdbx_strand_id
1 'polypeptide(L)' 'MDNAADAQRTDLMTITRYALNEQSKHPEACGDFTILLNHIVLGCKFVCSAVSKAGLAKVIGLAGETNVQSSL' A
#
# COMPACT_ATOMS: atom_id res chain seq x y z
N MET A 1 -11.84 -22.92 -14.81
CA MET A 1 -12.67 -22.91 -13.60
C MET A 1 -11.92 -22.02 -12.60
N ASP A 2 -12.25 -20.76 -12.27
CA ASP A 2 -13.54 -20.06 -12.19
C ASP A 2 -13.39 -18.51 -12.19
N ASN A 3 -12.91 -17.91 -13.29
CA ASN A 3 -12.82 -16.43 -13.42
C ASN A 3 -14.20 -15.72 -13.45
N ALA A 4 -15.31 -16.47 -13.57
CA ALA A 4 -16.66 -15.92 -13.57
C ALA A 4 -17.25 -15.78 -12.15
N ALA A 5 -16.75 -16.53 -11.17
CA ALA A 5 -17.27 -16.50 -9.80
C ALA A 5 -16.81 -15.25 -9.02
N ASP A 6 -15.63 -14.71 -9.36
CA ASP A 6 -15.09 -13.51 -8.71
C ASP A 6 -15.82 -12.22 -9.15
N ALA A 7 -16.41 -12.21 -10.36
CA ALA A 7 -17.18 -11.09 -10.88
C ALA A 7 -18.48 -10.81 -10.09
N GLN A 8 -18.94 -11.76 -9.26
CA GLN A 8 -20.15 -11.65 -8.44
C GLN A 8 -19.88 -11.40 -6.94
N ARG A 9 -18.60 -11.30 -6.52
CA ARG A 9 -18.24 -10.90 -5.15
C ARG A 9 -18.41 -9.39 -4.97
N THR A 10 -19.61 -8.99 -4.56
CA THR A 10 -19.89 -7.60 -4.18
C THR A 10 -19.31 -7.23 -2.80
N ASP A 11 -18.84 -8.21 -2.02
CA ASP A 11 -18.18 -8.00 -0.73
C ASP A 11 -16.66 -7.85 -0.89
N LEU A 12 -16.23 -6.64 -1.24
CA LEU A 12 -14.81 -6.31 -1.36
C LEU A 12 -14.17 -6.13 0.02
N MET A 13 -13.12 -6.91 0.30
CA MET A 13 -12.30 -6.74 1.49
C MET A 13 -11.08 -5.87 1.20
N THR A 14 -11.08 -4.65 1.72
CA THR A 14 -9.92 -3.74 1.66
C THR A 14 -8.96 -4.02 2.81
N ILE A 15 -7.70 -3.61 2.68
CA ILE A 15 -6.72 -3.71 3.77
C ILE A 15 -7.21 -2.96 5.01
N THR A 16 -7.76 -1.76 4.84
CA THR A 16 -8.32 -0.97 5.95
C THR A 16 -9.47 -1.70 6.63
N ARG A 17 -10.40 -2.30 5.86
CA ARG A 17 -11.51 -3.07 6.42
C ARG A 17 -11.03 -4.32 7.15
N TYR A 18 -10.06 -5.03 6.58
CA TYR A 18 -9.44 -6.18 7.23
C TYR A 18 -8.78 -5.78 8.55
N ALA A 19 -7.95 -4.74 8.56
CA ALA A 19 -7.26 -4.27 9.75
C ALA A 19 -8.22 -3.82 10.86
N LEU A 20 -9.30 -3.10 10.51
CA LEU A 20 -10.35 -2.73 11.46
C LEU A 20 -11.13 -3.94 12.01
N ASN A 21 -11.42 -4.93 11.16
CA ASN A 21 -12.07 -6.16 11.56
C ASN A 21 -11.20 -7.02 12.49
N GLU A 22 -9.89 -7.05 12.28
CA GLU A 22 -8.98 -7.73 13.21
C GLU A 22 -8.84 -6.96 14.51
N GLN A 23 -8.66 -5.63 14.45
CA GLN A 23 -8.57 -4.79 15.64
C GLN A 23 -9.80 -4.92 16.54
N SER A 24 -11.01 -4.98 15.98
CA SER A 24 -12.25 -5.07 16.77
C SER A 24 -12.39 -6.38 17.56
N LYS A 25 -11.61 -7.43 17.22
CA LYS A 25 -11.55 -8.67 17.99
C LYS A 25 -10.73 -8.55 19.27
N HIS A 26 -9.98 -7.46 19.42
CA HIS A 26 -9.07 -7.20 20.54
C HIS A 26 -9.52 -5.93 21.29
N PRO A 27 -10.30 -6.05 22.39
CA PRO A 27 -10.82 -4.91 23.14
C PRO A 27 -9.74 -3.94 23.67
N GLU A 28 -8.52 -4.44 23.86
CA GLU A 28 -7.34 -3.70 24.29
C GLU A 28 -6.65 -2.91 23.16
N ALA A 29 -7.01 -3.16 21.90
CA ALA A 29 -6.30 -2.59 20.77
C ALA A 29 -6.65 -1.10 20.54
N CYS A 30 -5.66 -0.23 20.77
CA CYS A 30 -5.79 1.23 20.59
C CYS A 30 -5.84 1.69 19.12
N GLY A 31 -5.44 0.84 18.17
CA GLY A 31 -5.52 1.11 16.73
C GLY A 31 -4.26 1.70 16.07
N ASP A 32 -3.17 1.88 16.82
CA ASP A 32 -1.90 2.39 16.27
C ASP A 32 -1.37 1.54 15.11
N PHE A 33 -1.52 0.21 15.20
CA PHE A 33 -1.11 -0.69 14.13
C PHE A 33 -1.97 -0.53 12.87
N THR A 34 -3.29 -0.35 13.02
CA THR A 34 -4.20 -0.07 11.90
C THR A 34 -3.84 1.25 11.22
N ILE A 35 -3.50 2.27 12.00
CA ILE A 35 -3.04 3.57 11.49
C ILE A 35 -1.74 3.40 10.71
N LEU A 36 -0.75 2.68 11.28
CA LEU A 36 0.52 2.39 10.63
C LEU A 36 0.31 1.70 9.27
N LEU A 37 -0.52 0.66 9.22
CA LEU A 37 -0.83 -0.05 7.97
C LEU A 37 -1.47 0.86 6.93
N ASN A 38 -2.39 1.74 7.33
CA ASN A 38 -3.00 2.70 6.43
C ASN A 38 -1.96 3.69 5.85
N HIS A 39 -0.97 4.12 6.65
CA HIS A 39 0.11 4.97 6.16
C HIS A 39 1.04 4.25 5.17
N ILE A 40 1.34 2.96 5.40
CA ILE A 40 2.11 2.16 4.44
C ILE A 40 1.35 2.05 3.11
N VAL A 41 0.04 1.75 3.15
CA VAL A 41 -0.81 1.70 1.94
C VAL A 41 -0.81 3.03 1.20
N LEU A 42 -0.87 4.15 1.93
CA LEU A 42 -0.77 5.49 1.34
C LEU A 42 0.58 5.70 0.64
N GLY A 43 1.68 5.35 1.31
CA GLY A 43 3.03 5.42 0.73
C GLY A 43 3.15 4.61 -0.56
N CYS A 44 2.65 3.38 -0.58
CA CYS A 44 2.62 2.55 -1.78
C CYS A 44 1.82 3.20 -2.91
N LYS A 45 0.61 3.73 -2.64
CA LYS A 45 -0.19 4.43 -3.65
C LYS A 45 0.51 5.68 -4.18
N PHE A 46 1.21 6.42 -3.31
CA PHE A 46 1.99 7.58 -3.70
C PHE A 46 3.13 7.19 -4.64
N VAL A 47 3.92 6.17 -4.28
CA VAL A 47 5.00 5.64 -5.13
C VAL A 47 4.45 5.17 -6.48
N CYS A 48 3.36 4.40 -6.49
CA CYS A 48 2.73 3.97 -7.76
C CYS A 48 2.32 5.17 -8.62
N SER A 49 1.68 6.18 -8.03
CA SER A 49 1.28 7.41 -8.74
C SER A 49 2.50 8.18 -9.28
N ALA A 50 3.58 8.24 -8.51
CA ALA A 50 4.83 8.88 -8.92
C ALA A 50 5.49 8.12 -10.07
N VAL A 51 5.61 6.78 -9.98
CA VAL A 51 6.19 5.93 -11.03
C VAL A 51 5.36 6.00 -12.31
N SER A 52 4.02 5.93 -12.23
CA SER A 52 3.15 6.06 -13.41
C SER A 52 3.30 7.40 -14.13
N LYS A 53 3.74 8.45 -13.43
CA LYS A 53 3.97 9.79 -13.99
C LYS A 53 5.45 10.11 -14.23
N ALA A 54 6.37 9.22 -13.84
CA ALA A 54 7.80 9.52 -13.83
C ALA A 54 8.37 9.82 -15.22
N GLY A 55 7.82 9.18 -16.26
CA GLY A 55 8.18 9.45 -17.66
C GLY A 55 7.74 10.83 -18.16
N LEU A 56 6.65 11.38 -17.61
CA LEU A 56 6.17 12.73 -17.94
C LEU A 56 6.85 13.81 -17.09
N ALA A 57 7.19 13.47 -15.85
CA ALA A 57 7.76 14.40 -14.87
C ALA A 57 9.30 14.41 -14.82
N LYS A 58 9.99 13.69 -15.71
CA LYS A 58 11.47 13.58 -15.78
C LYS A 58 12.14 13.17 -14.45
N VAL A 59 11.46 12.37 -13.63
CA VAL A 59 11.99 11.88 -12.32
C VAL A 59 12.81 10.59 -12.47
N ILE A 60 13.06 10.18 -13.72
CA ILE A 60 13.87 9.02 -14.09
C ILE A 60 15.33 9.44 -14.27
N GLY A 61 16.24 8.89 -13.45
CA GLY A 61 17.67 9.19 -13.50
C GLY A 61 18.41 8.81 -12.22
N LEU A 62 19.74 8.90 -12.23
CA LEU A 62 20.57 8.65 -11.05
C LEU A 62 20.37 9.79 -10.04
N ALA A 63 20.15 9.47 -8.76
CA ALA A 63 19.90 10.49 -7.73
C ALA A 63 21.15 11.32 -7.35
N GLY A 64 22.31 11.10 -7.98
CA GLY A 64 23.58 11.79 -7.69
C GLY A 64 24.21 11.43 -6.34
N GLU A 65 23.39 10.97 -5.40
CA GLU A 65 23.76 10.58 -4.05
C GLU A 65 24.04 9.07 -3.97
N THR A 66 25.04 8.70 -3.17
CA THR A 66 25.38 7.30 -2.91
C THR A 66 24.78 6.87 -1.59
N ASN A 67 23.98 5.81 -1.60
CA ASN A 67 23.40 5.25 -0.39
C ASN A 67 24.51 4.73 0.54
N VAL A 68 24.30 4.82 1.86
CA VAL A 68 25.21 4.29 2.90
C VAL A 68 25.53 2.81 2.65
N GLN A 69 24.60 2.06 2.05
CA GLN A 69 24.73 0.64 1.79
C GLN A 69 25.46 0.29 0.47
N SER A 70 26.01 1.26 -0.27
CA SER A 70 26.74 1.04 -1.54
C SER A 70 25.99 0.10 -2.49
N SER A 71 24.96 0.60 -3.17
CA SER A 71 24.31 -0.13 -4.26
C SER A 71 25.15 0.03 -5.53
N LEU A 72 25.76 -1.05 -6.00
CA LEU A 72 26.41 -1.14 -7.32
C LEU A 72 25.34 -1.16 -8.43
#